data_AF-A0A2K2FZ71-F1
#
_entry.id   AF-A0A2K2FZ71-F1
#
_cell.length_a   1.000
_cell.length_b   1.000
_cell.length_c   1.000
_cell.angle_alpha   90.00
_cell.angle_beta   90.00
_cell.angle_gamma   90.00
#
_symmetry.space_group_name_H-M   'P 1'
#
loop_
_entity.id
_entity.type
_entity.pdbx_description
1 polymer ?
#
loop_
_entity_poly.entity_id
_entity_poly.type
_entity_poly.pdbx_seq_one_letter_code
_entity_poly.pdbx_strand_id
1 'polypeptide(L)'
;MGLYAHDGFVGRGESQWQRMNELEYAEKAQVLKALARELGQETGPAIDELARHGLEAALAVLALATGAGVGEDYKRCRAAVRVS
;
A
#
# COMPACT_ATOMS: atom_id res chain seq x y z
N MET A 1 23.12 -14.66 12.85
CA MET A 1 23.15 -13.22 12.49
C MET A 1 22.16 -13.02 11.37
N GLY A 2 21.13 -12.21 11.60
CA GLY A 2 20.04 -11.98 10.65
C GLY A 2 20.50 -11.11 9.48
N LEU A 3 20.12 -11.50 8.27
CA LEU A 3 20.17 -10.63 7.10
C LEU A 3 18.76 -10.08 6.87
N TYR A 4 18.56 -8.82 7.21
CA TYR A 4 17.51 -7.98 6.65
C TYR A 4 18.18 -6.84 5.91
N ALA A 5 17.45 -6.34 4.90
CA ALA A 5 17.77 -5.24 4.00
C ALA A 5 18.74 -5.60 2.87
N HIS A 6 18.57 -5.17 1.62
CA HIS A 6 17.52 -4.43 0.93
C HIS A 6 18.11 -4.33 -0.49
N ASP A 7 17.81 -5.26 -1.40
CA ASP A 7 18.28 -5.08 -2.77
C ASP A 7 17.36 -5.81 -3.76
N GLY A 8 16.55 -5.01 -4.43
CA GLY A 8 15.59 -5.45 -5.44
C GLY A 8 14.92 -4.27 -6.13
N PHE A 9 15.55 -3.10 -6.13
CA PHE A 9 15.06 -1.91 -6.81
C PHE A 9 15.79 -1.74 -8.15
N VAL A 10 15.74 -2.79 -8.99
CA VAL A 10 16.29 -2.73 -10.35
C VAL A 10 15.25 -3.24 -11.33
N GLY A 11 14.62 -2.32 -12.03
CA GLY A 11 13.73 -2.57 -13.15
C GLY A 11 13.26 -1.25 -13.74
N ARG A 12 13.97 -0.77 -14.77
CA ARG A 12 13.72 0.49 -15.48
C ARG A 12 12.25 0.71 -15.82
N GLY A 13 11.71 1.86 -15.44
CA GLY A 13 10.72 2.62 -16.21
C GLY A 13 9.31 2.05 -16.35
N GLU A 14 8.98 0.91 -15.78
CA GLU A 14 7.61 0.40 -15.75
C GLU A 14 7.05 0.54 -14.34
N SER A 15 6.19 1.55 -14.15
CA SER A 15 5.43 1.76 -12.91
C SER A 15 4.87 0.44 -12.41
N GLN A 16 4.94 0.15 -11.10
CA GLN A 16 4.50 -1.14 -10.58
C GLN A 16 3.03 -1.45 -10.94
N TRP A 17 2.22 -0.42 -11.19
CA TRP A 17 0.91 -0.52 -11.81
C TRP A 17 0.89 -1.33 -13.13
N GLN A 18 1.86 -1.16 -14.03
CA GLN A 18 1.97 -1.92 -15.29
C GLN A 18 2.17 -3.42 -15.04
N ARG A 19 2.75 -3.79 -13.90
CA ARG A 19 2.98 -5.19 -13.48
C ARG A 19 1.85 -5.76 -12.64
N MET A 20 0.93 -4.93 -12.16
CA MET A 20 -0.16 -5.33 -11.29
C MET A 20 -1.46 -5.42 -12.10
N ASN A 21 -2.21 -6.50 -11.95
CA ASN A 21 -3.49 -6.64 -12.64
C ASN A 21 -4.45 -5.51 -12.19
N GLU A 22 -5.28 -5.00 -13.09
CA GLU A 22 -6.19 -3.88 -12.82
C GLU A 22 -7.09 -4.16 -11.61
N LEU A 23 -7.57 -5.41 -11.49
CA LEU A 23 -8.37 -5.87 -10.36
C LEU A 23 -7.60 -5.85 -9.03
N GLU A 24 -6.32 -6.26 -9.04
CA GLU A 24 -5.49 -6.24 -7.83
C GLU A 24 -5.16 -4.81 -7.41
N TYR A 25 -4.96 -3.90 -8.37
CA TYR A 25 -4.80 -2.48 -8.08
C TYR A 25 -6.08 -1.89 -7.49
N ALA A 26 -7.24 -2.19 -8.08
CA ALA A 26 -8.53 -1.72 -7.58
C ALA A 26 -8.81 -2.22 -6.15
N GLU A 27 -8.58 -3.50 -5.86
CA GLU A 27 -8.70 -4.08 -4.50
C GLU A 27 -7.79 -3.31 -3.53
N LYS A 28 -6.48 -3.22 -3.83
CA LYS A 28 -5.50 -2.58 -2.94
C LYS A 28 -5.78 -1.09 -2.74
N ALA A 29 -6.15 -0.38 -3.80
CA ALA A 29 -6.51 1.03 -3.75
C ALA A 29 -7.77 1.27 -2.89
N GLN A 30 -8.77 0.39 -3.00
CA GLN A 30 -9.98 0.48 -2.18
C GLN A 30 -9.69 0.22 -0.71
N VAL A 31 -8.84 -0.76 -0.40
CA VAL A 31 -8.41 -1.04 0.98
C VAL A 31 -7.60 0.12 1.55
N LEU A 32 -6.67 0.68 0.77
CA LEU A 32 -5.90 1.87 1.18
C LEU A 32 -6.78 3.10 1.39
N LYS A 33 -7.83 3.28 0.58
CA LYS A 33 -8.84 4.34 0.77
C LYS A 33 -9.61 4.16 2.08
N ALA A 34 -10.06 2.95 2.38
CA ALA A 34 -10.75 2.65 3.64
C ALA A 34 -9.83 2.91 4.84
N LEU A 35 -8.61 2.39 4.77
CA LEU A 35 -7.60 2.53 5.82
C LEU A 35 -7.23 4.00 6.07
N ALA A 36 -6.90 4.76 5.02
CA ALA A 36 -6.56 6.17 5.15
C ALA A 36 -7.73 6.96 5.77
N ARG A 37 -8.96 6.66 5.37
CA ARG A 37 -10.17 7.28 5.94
C ARG A 37 -10.40 6.92 7.40
N GLU A 38 -10.16 5.67 7.81
CA GLU A 38 -10.23 5.26 9.22
C GLU A 38 -9.18 5.96 10.08
N LEU A 39 -7.99 6.20 9.52
CA LEU A 39 -6.88 6.88 10.17
C LEU A 39 -6.95 8.41 10.07
N GLY A 40 -7.97 8.95 9.40
CA GLY A 40 -8.11 10.39 9.14
C GLY A 40 -6.98 10.99 8.27
N GLN A 41 -6.31 10.15 7.48
CA GLN A 41 -5.18 10.53 6.64
C GLN A 41 -5.59 10.79 5.19
N GLU A 42 -4.78 11.60 4.51
CA GLU A 42 -4.95 11.82 3.07
C GLU A 42 -4.60 10.58 2.27
N THR A 43 -5.54 10.17 1.41
CA THR A 43 -5.38 8.97 0.59
C THR A 43 -4.52 9.22 -0.66
N GLY A 44 -4.46 10.47 -1.14
CA GLY A 44 -3.70 10.86 -2.35
C GLY A 44 -2.27 10.32 -2.40
N PRO A 45 -1.40 10.61 -1.40
CA PRO A 45 -0.01 10.18 -1.43
C PRO A 45 0.15 8.66 -1.32
N ALA A 46 -0.76 7.97 -0.61
CA ALA A 46 -0.73 6.51 -0.52
C ALA A 46 -1.10 5.82 -1.84
N ILE A 47 -2.02 6.40 -2.63
CA ILE A 47 -2.41 5.85 -3.94
C ILE A 47 -1.36 6.14 -5.01
N ASP A 48 -0.73 7.31 -4.96
CA ASP A 48 0.39 7.62 -5.85
C ASP A 48 1.55 6.64 -5.63
N GLU A 49 1.91 6.37 -4.36
CA GLU A 49 2.91 5.36 -4.04
C GLU A 49 2.51 3.94 -4.43
N LEU A 50 1.22 3.59 -4.29
CA LEU A 50 0.72 2.29 -4.74
C LEU A 50 0.96 2.08 -6.25
N ALA A 51 0.75 3.11 -7.06
CA ALA A 51 0.92 3.04 -8.50
C ALA A 51 2.40 2.99 -8.93
N ARG A 52 3.26 3.72 -8.23
CA ARG A 52 4.68 3.90 -8.58
C ARG A 52 5.56 2.78 -8.01
N HIS A 53 5.41 2.50 -6.73
CA HIS A 53 6.35 1.70 -5.94
C HIS A 53 5.69 0.51 -5.24
N GLY A 54 4.35 0.50 -5.17
CA GLY A 54 3.57 -0.63 -4.72
C GLY A 54 2.99 -0.50 -3.34
N LEU A 55 2.40 -1.62 -2.89
CA LEU A 55 1.67 -1.67 -1.63
C LEU A 55 2.56 -1.37 -0.42
N GLU A 56 3.80 -1.88 -0.39
CA GLU A 56 4.68 -1.63 0.76
C GLU A 56 5.04 -0.15 0.91
N ALA A 57 5.27 0.55 -0.20
CA ALA A 57 5.54 1.98 -0.20
C ALA A 57 4.30 2.79 0.21
N ALA A 58 3.12 2.42 -0.31
CA ALA A 58 1.85 3.02 0.09
C ALA A 58 1.57 2.90 1.59
N LEU A 59 1.86 1.73 2.17
CA LEU A 59 1.72 1.49 3.60
C LEU A 59 2.77 2.24 4.41
N ALA A 60 4.00 2.37 3.92
CA ALA A 60 5.04 3.16 4.58
C ALA A 60 4.64 4.65 4.69
N VAL A 61 4.03 5.22 3.64
CA VAL A 61 3.50 6.60 3.67
C VAL A 61 2.43 6.76 4.75
N LEU A 62 1.49 5.83 4.84
CA LEU A 62 0.44 5.87 5.88
C LEU A 62 1.00 5.64 7.29
N ALA A 63 2.00 4.76 7.44
CA ALA A 63 2.69 4.54 8.70
C ALA A 63 3.45 5.80 9.16
N LEU A 64 4.12 6.48 8.25
CA LEU A 64 4.80 7.75 8.51
C LEU A 64 3.82 8.85 8.92
N ALA A 65 2.66 8.92 8.25
CA ALA A 65 1.64 9.93 8.53
C ALA A 65 0.93 9.71 9.89
N THR A 66 0.74 8.46 10.30
CA THR A 66 0.11 8.10 11.58
C THR A 66 1.08 7.93 12.74
N GLY A 67 2.37 7.74 12.45
CA GLY A 67 3.39 7.37 13.44
C GLY A 67 3.20 5.96 14.02
N ALA A 68 2.38 5.12 13.39
CA ALA A 68 2.00 3.79 13.89
C ALA A 68 2.11 2.71 12.80
N GLY A 69 2.17 1.44 13.23
CA GLY A 69 2.25 0.30 12.31
C GLY A 69 0.90 -0.01 11.66
N VAL A 70 0.67 0.49 10.45
CA VAL A 70 -0.61 0.31 9.69
C VAL A 70 -0.79 -1.08 9.05
N GLY A 71 0.15 -2.00 9.28
CA GLY A 71 0.16 -3.32 8.62
C GLY A 71 -0.94 -4.27 9.10
N GLU A 72 -1.31 -4.21 10.39
CA GLU A 72 -2.43 -4.99 10.93
C GLU A 72 -3.77 -4.40 10.51
N ASP A 73 -3.91 -3.07 10.56
CA ASP A 73 -5.10 -2.35 10.11
C ASP A 73 -5.38 -2.61 8.63
N TYR A 74 -4.34 -2.61 7.79
CA TYR A 74 -4.48 -2.96 6.37
C TYR A 74 -5.04 -4.38 6.17
N LYS A 75 -4.53 -5.38 6.91
CA LYS A 75 -5.04 -6.77 6.81
C LYS A 75 -6.50 -6.84 7.23
N ARG A 76 -6.89 -6.10 8.27
CA ARG A 76 -8.27 -6.00 8.74
C ARG A 76 -9.18 -5.36 7.68
N CYS A 77 -8.81 -4.21 7.13
CA CYS A 77 -9.57 -3.54 6.07
C CYS A 77 -9.70 -4.43 4.83
N ARG A 78 -8.62 -5.14 4.45
CA ARG A 78 -8.66 -6.08 3.32
C ARG A 78 -9.62 -7.24 3.52
N ALA A 79 -9.66 -7.80 4.72
CA ALA A 79 -10.62 -8.85 5.06
C ALA A 79 -12.07 -8.34 4.99
N ALA A 80 -12.32 -7.10 5.45
CA ALA A 80 -13.64 -6.50 5.37
C ALA A 80 -14.12 -6.24 3.92
N VAL A 81 -13.22 -5.77 3.06
CA VAL A 81 -13.53 -5.52 1.63
C VAL A 81 -13.81 -6.80 0.86
N ARG A 82 -13.14 -7.92 1.19
CA ARG A 82 -13.37 -9.22 0.53
C ARG A 82 -14.67 -9.93 0.91
N VAL A 83 -15.30 -9.49 2.00
CA VAL A 83 -16.55 -10.06 2.52
C VAL A 83 -17.76 -9.19 2.14
N SER A 84 -17.53 -8.00 1.55
CA SER A 84 -18.56 -7.10 1.01
C SER A 84 -18.85 -7.40 -0.46
#